data_AF-L0RCX7-F1
#
_entry.id   AF-L0RCX7-F1
#
_cell.length_a   1.000
_cell.length_b   1.000
_cell.length_c   1.000
_cell.angle_alpha   90.00
_cell.angle_beta   90.00
_cell.angle_gamma   90.00
#
_symmetry.space_group_name_H-M   'P 1'
#
loop_
_entity.id
_entity.type
_entity.pdbx_description
1 polymer ?
#
loop_
_entity_poly.entity_id
_entity_poly.type
_entity_poly.pdbx_seq_one_letter_code
_entity_poly.pdbx_strand_id
1 'polypeptide(L)'
;MKKQTAATVTNAIDAKSEEARKDALFEIRSMKKDLVQLEKELSSKKCEVKDPAFDLVHSAFEIFRHTQVMAENRKLNEQIDISLEKASFKDYLDSKGARVLKKPEGWHWISPAGEMHFLGESSETQAAAEKLESIISNKRKKPAAKKTTASKAAPKKAAPKKEPKVDEGSEAVAAGK
;
A
#
# COMPACT_ATOMS: atom_id res chain seq x y z
N MET A 1 6.09 13.76 -14.10
CA MET A 1 5.88 12.86 -15.26
C MET A 1 5.27 11.52 -14.87
N LYS A 2 5.89 10.71 -13.97
CA LYS A 2 5.37 9.38 -13.58
C LYS A 2 3.88 9.33 -13.18
N LYS A 3 3.41 10.29 -12.36
CA LYS A 3 2.00 10.38 -11.94
C LYS A 3 1.02 10.67 -13.10
N GLN A 4 1.46 11.48 -14.07
CA GLN A 4 0.65 11.83 -15.24
C GLN A 4 0.52 10.64 -16.20
N THR A 5 1.62 9.91 -16.42
CA THR A 5 1.62 8.67 -17.21
C THR A 5 0.74 7.60 -16.56
N ALA A 6 0.79 7.44 -15.24
CA ALA A 6 -0.04 6.47 -14.54
C ALA A 6 -1.54 6.81 -14.66
N ALA A 7 -1.91 8.09 -14.51
CA ALA A 7 -3.30 8.54 -14.71
C ALA A 7 -3.80 8.30 -16.15
N THR A 8 -2.93 8.49 -17.16
CA THR A 8 -3.29 8.16 -18.55
C THR A 8 -3.54 6.66 -18.72
N VAL A 9 -2.74 5.81 -18.08
CA VAL A 9 -2.88 4.35 -18.16
C VAL A 9 -4.16 3.88 -17.44
N THR A 10 -4.43 4.36 -16.22
CA THR A 10 -5.67 4.00 -15.49
C THR A 10 -6.91 4.46 -16.25
N ASN A 11 -6.91 5.68 -16.80
CA ASN A 11 -8.02 6.15 -17.64
C ASN A 11 -8.23 5.29 -18.89
N ALA A 12 -7.16 4.79 -19.51
CA ALA A 12 -7.27 3.90 -20.65
C ALA A 12 -7.82 2.51 -20.26
N ILE A 13 -7.44 1.99 -19.09
CA ILE A 13 -7.99 0.74 -18.53
C ILE A 13 -9.48 0.90 -18.21
N ASP A 14 -9.88 2.04 -17.64
CA ASP A 14 -11.28 2.34 -17.34
C ASP A 14 -12.11 2.47 -18.62
N ALA A 15 -11.59 3.17 -19.63
CA ALA A 15 -12.24 3.28 -20.93
C ALA A 15 -12.49 1.90 -21.57
N LYS A 16 -11.48 1.02 -21.53
CA LYS A 16 -11.60 -0.36 -22.02
C LYS A 16 -12.60 -1.20 -21.21
N SER A 17 -12.68 -0.96 -19.90
CA SER A 17 -13.66 -1.63 -19.03
C SER A 17 -15.09 -1.18 -19.33
N GLU A 18 -15.29 0.11 -19.61
CA GLU A 18 -16.59 0.66 -20.02
C GLU A 18 -16.99 0.21 -21.43
N GLU A 19 -16.04 0.04 -22.35
CA GLU A 19 -16.29 -0.58 -23.65
C GLU A 19 -16.75 -2.04 -23.48
N ALA A 20 -15.98 -2.86 -22.75
CA ALA A 20 -16.36 -4.25 -22.45
C ALA A 20 -17.73 -4.35 -21.76
N ARG A 21 -18.06 -3.40 -20.88
CA ARG A 21 -19.38 -3.32 -20.25
C ARG A 21 -20.49 -3.06 -21.27
N LYS A 22 -20.29 -2.14 -22.21
CA LYS A 22 -21.27 -1.83 -23.26
C LYS A 22 -21.49 -3.04 -24.17
N ASP A 23 -20.41 -3.73 -24.54
CA ASP A 23 -20.47 -4.93 -25.37
C ASP A 23 -21.21 -6.06 -24.64
N ALA A 24 -20.88 -6.33 -23.37
CA ALA A 24 -21.62 -7.30 -22.56
C ALA A 24 -23.12 -6.97 -22.47
N LEU A 25 -23.48 -5.69 -22.33
CA LEU A 25 -24.88 -5.26 -22.33
C LEU A 25 -25.56 -5.44 -23.68
N PHE A 26 -24.83 -5.28 -24.78
CA PHE A 26 -25.32 -5.57 -26.12
C PHE A 26 -25.62 -7.07 -26.26
N GLU A 27 -24.67 -7.93 -25.89
CA GLU A 27 -24.84 -9.39 -25.93
C GLU A 27 -25.99 -9.87 -25.04
N ILE A 28 -26.15 -9.31 -23.84
CA ILE A 28 -27.31 -9.59 -22.97
C ILE A 28 -28.63 -9.25 -23.66
N ARG A 29 -28.69 -8.16 -24.43
CA ARG A 29 -29.90 -7.79 -25.17
C ARG A 29 -30.15 -8.70 -26.36
N SER A 30 -29.09 -9.17 -27.03
CA SER A 30 -29.20 -10.16 -28.11
C SER A 30 -29.72 -11.48 -27.57
N MET A 31 -29.03 -12.03 -26.57
CA MET A 31 -29.40 -13.28 -25.90
C MET A 31 -30.84 -13.29 -25.39
N LYS A 32 -31.34 -12.15 -24.87
CA LYS A 32 -32.75 -12.04 -24.46
C LYS A 32 -33.73 -12.23 -25.62
N LYS A 33 -33.42 -11.73 -26.82
CA LYS A 33 -34.26 -11.93 -28.00
C LYS A 33 -34.25 -13.40 -28.42
N ASP A 34 -33.06 -14.00 -28.41
CA ASP A 34 -32.88 -15.40 -28.80
C ASP A 34 -33.59 -16.34 -27.82
N LEU A 35 -33.58 -16.03 -26.52
CA LEU A 35 -34.34 -16.76 -25.50
C LEU A 35 -35.85 -16.68 -25.73
N VAL A 36 -36.38 -15.49 -26.04
CA VAL A 36 -37.80 -15.31 -26.35
C VAL A 36 -38.18 -16.07 -27.61
N GLN A 37 -37.31 -16.10 -28.62
CA GLN A 37 -37.53 -16.87 -29.84
C GLN A 37 -37.53 -18.37 -29.56
N LEU A 38 -36.55 -18.87 -28.82
CA LEU A 38 -36.48 -20.27 -28.40
C LEU A 38 -37.72 -20.68 -27.59
N GLU A 39 -38.16 -19.83 -26.66
CA GLU A 39 -39.39 -20.05 -25.90
C GLU A 39 -40.61 -20.16 -26.82
N LYS A 40 -40.73 -19.29 -27.82
CA LYS A 40 -41.80 -19.32 -28.82
C LYS A 40 -41.76 -20.62 -29.65
N GLU A 41 -40.57 -21.02 -30.10
CA GLU A 41 -40.39 -22.24 -30.90
C GLU A 41 -40.78 -23.48 -30.09
N LEU A 42 -40.28 -23.61 -28.85
CA LEU A 42 -40.57 -24.72 -27.95
C LEU A 42 -42.04 -24.78 -27.48
N SER A 43 -42.72 -23.63 -27.37
CA SER A 43 -44.14 -23.56 -26.97
C SER A 43 -45.11 -23.70 -28.15
N SER A 44 -44.65 -23.52 -29.39
CA SER A 44 -45.50 -23.57 -30.57
C SER A 44 -45.70 -25.01 -31.07
N LYS A 45 -46.90 -25.33 -31.55
CA LYS A 45 -47.20 -26.62 -32.20
C LYS A 45 -46.62 -26.71 -33.63
N LYS A 46 -46.11 -25.61 -34.18
CA LYS A 46 -45.51 -25.53 -35.52
C LYS A 46 -44.01 -25.36 -35.35
N CYS A 47 -43.25 -26.42 -35.62
CA CYS A 47 -41.79 -26.38 -35.58
C CYS A 47 -41.28 -25.61 -36.81
N GLU A 48 -41.15 -24.29 -36.69
CA GLU A 48 -40.31 -23.53 -37.61
C GLU A 48 -38.85 -23.73 -37.16
N VAL A 49 -38.07 -24.44 -37.96
CA VAL A 49 -36.67 -24.77 -37.64
C VAL A 49 -35.80 -23.53 -37.89
N LYS A 50 -35.77 -22.63 -36.91
CA LYS A 50 -34.57 -21.84 -36.64
C LYS A 50 -33.92 -22.46 -35.41
N ASP A 51 -32.61 -22.59 -35.41
CA ASP A 51 -31.87 -23.11 -34.26
C ASP A 51 -31.16 -21.93 -33.55
N PRO A 52 -31.81 -21.28 -32.57
CA PRO A 52 -31.20 -20.20 -31.80
C PRO A 52 -30.20 -20.71 -30.76
N ALA A 53 -30.00 -22.03 -30.60
CA ALA A 53 -29.15 -22.56 -29.53
C ALA A 53 -27.69 -22.14 -29.69
N PHE A 54 -27.20 -22.09 -30.93
CA PHE A 54 -25.84 -21.63 -31.20
C PHE A 54 -25.65 -20.15 -30.84
N ASP A 55 -26.59 -19.29 -31.25
CA ASP A 55 -26.54 -17.85 -30.97
C ASP A 55 -26.64 -17.55 -29.46
N LEU A 56 -27.42 -18.34 -28.73
CA LEU A 56 -27.49 -18.28 -27.27
C LEU A 56 -26.17 -18.63 -26.60
N VAL A 57 -25.53 -19.72 -27.02
CA VAL A 57 -24.23 -20.15 -26.47
C VAL A 57 -23.15 -19.14 -26.81
N HIS A 58 -23.15 -18.61 -28.03
CA HIS A 58 -22.20 -17.58 -28.46
C HIS A 58 -22.36 -16.31 -27.62
N SER A 59 -23.59 -15.79 -27.48
CA SER A 59 -23.86 -14.60 -26.67
C SER A 59 -23.44 -14.81 -25.21
N ALA A 60 -23.73 -15.99 -24.63
CA ALA A 60 -23.33 -16.32 -23.27
C ALA A 60 -21.79 -16.36 -23.10
N PHE A 61 -21.08 -16.89 -24.08
CA PHE A 61 -19.62 -16.92 -24.09
C PHE A 61 -19.01 -15.52 -24.20
N GLU A 62 -19.54 -14.65 -25.07
CA GLU A 62 -19.06 -13.29 -25.19
C GLU A 62 -19.33 -12.46 -23.93
N ILE A 63 -20.50 -12.62 -23.28
CA ILE A 63 -20.78 -12.01 -21.97
C ILE A 63 -19.72 -12.44 -20.94
N PHE A 64 -19.40 -13.74 -20.89
CA PHE A 64 -18.35 -14.25 -20.01
C PHE A 64 -16.99 -13.60 -20.33
N ARG A 65 -16.60 -13.55 -21.60
CA ARG A 65 -15.34 -12.93 -22.04
C ARG A 65 -15.25 -11.45 -21.62
N HIS A 66 -16.30 -10.67 -21.85
CA HIS A 66 -16.32 -9.25 -21.50
C HIS A 66 -16.27 -9.02 -19.98
N THR A 67 -17.00 -9.83 -19.21
CA THR A 67 -16.96 -9.74 -17.73
C THR A 67 -15.59 -10.14 -17.17
N GLN A 68 -14.90 -11.11 -17.78
CA GLN A 68 -13.52 -11.44 -17.43
C GLN A 68 -12.57 -10.26 -17.67
N VAL A 69 -12.66 -9.59 -18.84
CA VAL A 69 -11.85 -8.40 -19.13
C VAL A 69 -12.06 -7.30 -18.08
N MET A 70 -13.31 -7.07 -17.67
CA MET A 70 -13.62 -6.09 -16.61
C MET A 70 -12.99 -6.47 -15.26
N ALA A 71 -13.03 -7.76 -14.89
CA ALA A 71 -12.43 -8.24 -13.63
C ALA A 71 -10.90 -8.11 -13.63
N GLU A 72 -10.26 -8.46 -14.74
CA GLU A 72 -8.80 -8.32 -14.91
C GLU A 72 -8.37 -6.85 -14.88
N ASN A 73 -9.11 -5.97 -15.56
CA ASN A 73 -8.84 -4.53 -15.56
C ASN A 73 -8.98 -3.92 -14.15
N ARG A 74 -10.00 -4.32 -13.38
CA ARG A 74 -10.14 -3.89 -11.98
C ARG A 74 -8.92 -4.28 -11.15
N LYS A 75 -8.46 -5.53 -11.28
CA LYS A 75 -7.26 -6.02 -10.58
C LYS A 75 -6.01 -5.24 -11.00
N LEU A 76 -5.88 -4.90 -12.27
CA LEU A 76 -4.75 -4.09 -12.76
C LEU A 76 -4.76 -2.68 -12.16
N ASN A 77 -5.91 -2.02 -12.08
CA ASN A 77 -6.03 -0.71 -11.43
C ASN A 77 -5.63 -0.78 -9.94
N GLU A 78 -6.11 -1.78 -9.20
CA GLU A 78 -5.72 -1.98 -7.79
C GLU A 78 -4.18 -2.15 -7.64
N GLN A 79 -3.55 -2.91 -8.55
CA GLN A 79 -2.10 -3.08 -8.55
C GLN A 79 -1.34 -1.79 -8.89
N ILE A 80 -1.87 -0.98 -9.79
CA ILE A 80 -1.30 0.33 -10.13
C ILE A 80 -1.37 1.24 -8.91
N ASP A 81 -2.52 1.29 -8.22
CA ASP A 81 -2.71 2.14 -7.03
C ASP A 81 -1.75 1.75 -5.91
N ILE A 82 -1.64 0.45 -5.58
CA ILE A 82 -0.68 -0.04 -4.58
C ILE A 82 0.76 0.32 -4.96
N SER A 83 1.10 0.22 -6.24
CA SER A 83 2.46 0.51 -6.72
C SER A 83 2.76 2.01 -6.69
N LEU A 84 1.78 2.85 -7.03
CA LEU A 84 1.88 4.31 -6.95
C LEU A 84 2.03 4.78 -5.51
N GLU A 85 1.29 4.18 -4.59
CA GLU A 85 1.38 4.48 -3.16
C GLU A 85 2.78 4.14 -2.61
N LYS A 86 3.27 2.93 -2.88
CA LYS A 86 4.65 2.53 -2.52
C LYS A 86 5.71 3.45 -3.12
N ALA A 87 5.56 3.83 -4.39
CA ALA A 87 6.45 4.77 -5.04
C ALA A 87 6.39 6.16 -4.39
N SER A 88 5.21 6.59 -3.92
CA SER A 88 5.03 7.88 -3.26
C SER A 88 5.75 7.95 -1.90
N PHE A 89 5.75 6.87 -1.11
CA PHE A 89 6.50 6.80 0.14
C PHE A 89 8.01 6.85 -0.10
N LYS A 90 8.48 6.15 -1.14
CA LYS A 90 9.89 6.21 -1.54
C LYS A 90 10.30 7.61 -1.98
N ASP A 91 9.53 8.22 -2.88
CA ASP A 91 9.79 9.58 -3.36
C ASP A 91 9.75 10.59 -2.18
N TYR A 92 8.86 10.38 -1.19
CA TYR A 92 8.82 11.18 0.03
C TYR A 92 10.11 11.05 0.85
N LEU A 93 10.55 9.82 1.13
CA LEU A 93 11.80 9.55 1.85
C LEU A 93 13.01 10.17 1.15
N ASP A 94 13.13 9.93 -0.16
CA ASP A 94 14.22 10.48 -0.98
C ASP A 94 14.20 12.03 -0.97
N SER A 95 13.01 12.65 -1.06
CA SER A 95 12.86 14.12 -1.00
C SER A 95 13.27 14.72 0.33
N LYS A 96 13.15 13.96 1.43
CA LYS A 96 13.59 14.37 2.77
C LYS A 96 15.05 14.01 3.04
N GLY A 97 15.74 13.41 2.07
CA GLY A 97 17.14 13.02 2.18
C GLY A 97 17.36 11.72 2.95
N ALA A 98 16.31 10.92 3.18
CA ALA A 98 16.46 9.59 3.71
C ALA A 98 17.07 8.67 2.64
N ARG A 99 17.91 7.72 3.04
CA ARG A 99 18.57 6.77 2.14
C ARG A 99 18.61 5.39 2.76
N VAL A 100 18.61 4.37 1.91
CA VAL A 100 18.89 3.00 2.34
C VAL A 100 20.39 2.84 2.53
N LEU A 101 20.82 2.57 3.77
CA LEU A 101 22.20 2.25 4.10
C LEU A 101 22.37 0.73 4.24
N LYS A 102 23.61 0.25 4.05
CA LYS A 102 23.95 -1.18 4.17
C LYS A 102 24.36 -1.59 5.60
N LYS A 103 24.67 -0.63 6.47
CA LYS A 103 25.12 -0.87 7.86
C LYS A 103 24.65 0.29 8.75
N PRO A 104 23.66 0.10 9.64
CA PRO A 104 22.66 -0.98 9.65
C PRO A 104 21.94 -1.07 8.30
N GLU A 105 21.43 -2.25 7.93
CA GLU A 105 20.66 -2.39 6.69
C GLU A 105 19.27 -1.77 6.86
N GLY A 106 18.91 -0.83 5.99
CA GLY A 106 17.57 -0.24 5.95
C GLY A 106 17.54 1.26 5.73
N TRP A 107 16.35 1.84 5.86
CA TRP A 107 16.12 3.27 5.69
C TRP A 107 16.72 4.06 6.85
N HIS A 108 17.51 5.07 6.52
CA HIS A 108 18.12 5.99 7.46
C HIS A 108 17.89 7.43 7.03
N TRP A 109 17.71 8.33 8.00
CA TRP A 109 17.65 9.76 7.77
C TRP A 109 18.64 10.49 8.65
N ILE A 110 19.44 11.36 8.05
CA ILE A 110 20.40 12.19 8.77
C ILE A 110 19.74 13.56 8.99
N SER A 111 19.53 13.92 10.24
CA SER A 111 18.92 15.20 10.58
C SER A 111 19.87 16.36 10.23
N PRO A 112 19.37 17.61 10.10
CA PRO A 112 20.22 18.77 9.88
C PRO A 112 21.28 19.01 10.97
N ALA A 113 21.11 18.41 12.14
CA ALA A 113 22.07 18.44 13.25
C ALA A 113 23.17 17.36 13.13
N GLY A 114 23.14 16.51 12.09
CA GLY A 114 24.10 15.43 11.86
C GLY A 114 23.75 14.10 12.52
N GLU A 115 22.65 14.02 13.29
CA GLU A 115 22.21 12.78 13.94
C GLU A 115 21.60 11.80 12.92
N MET A 116 22.02 10.54 12.95
CA MET A 116 21.50 9.48 12.09
C MET A 116 20.33 8.76 12.79
N HIS A 117 19.17 8.76 12.15
CA HIS A 117 17.97 8.07 12.62
C HIS A 117 17.71 6.83 11.75
N PHE A 118 17.61 5.67 12.37
CA PHE A 118 17.09 4.46 11.72
C PHE A 118 15.57 4.55 11.59
N LEU A 119 15.07 4.42 10.38
CA LEU A 119 13.64 4.50 10.07
C LEU A 119 13.00 3.11 9.93
N GLY A 120 13.75 2.08 9.56
CA GLY A 120 13.22 0.72 9.43
C GLY A 120 13.98 -0.09 8.39
N GLU A 121 13.57 -1.35 8.21
CA GLU A 121 14.15 -2.24 7.21
C GLU A 121 13.92 -1.72 5.78
N SER A 122 14.70 -2.21 4.82
CA SER A 122 14.65 -1.77 3.41
C SER A 122 13.31 -2.09 2.74
N SER A 123 12.62 -3.14 3.20
CA SER A 123 11.28 -3.57 2.75
C SER A 123 10.14 -2.67 3.25
N GLU A 124 10.31 -2.01 4.40
CA GLU A 124 9.25 -1.27 5.11
C GLU A 124 9.21 0.23 4.74
N THR A 125 9.08 0.52 3.45
CA THR A 125 9.15 1.91 2.94
C THR A 125 8.05 2.82 3.52
N GLN A 126 6.84 2.29 3.74
CA GLN A 126 5.73 3.03 4.35
C GLN A 126 6.00 3.36 5.83
N ALA A 127 6.35 2.36 6.64
CA ALA A 127 6.64 2.56 8.06
C ALA A 127 7.82 3.51 8.26
N ALA A 128 8.83 3.45 7.39
CA ALA A 128 9.94 4.38 7.38
C ALA A 128 9.49 5.82 7.09
N ALA A 129 8.56 6.03 6.14
CA ALA A 129 8.00 7.34 5.82
C ALA A 129 7.20 7.93 6.99
N GLU A 130 6.35 7.13 7.63
CA GLU A 130 5.54 7.52 8.78
C GLU A 130 6.42 7.88 10.00
N LYS A 131 7.47 7.10 10.27
CA LYS A 131 8.45 7.40 11.32
C LYS A 131 9.21 8.69 11.03
N LEU A 132 9.61 8.93 9.78
CA LEU A 132 10.27 10.18 9.40
C LEU A 132 9.35 11.39 9.58
N GLU A 133 8.09 11.28 9.18
CA GLU A 133 7.09 12.33 9.40
C GLU A 133 6.89 12.61 10.90
N SER A 134 6.83 11.57 11.72
CA SER A 134 6.73 11.71 13.18
C SER A 134 7.94 12.44 13.79
N ILE A 135 9.15 12.15 13.32
CA ILE A 135 10.38 12.83 13.79
C ILE A 135 10.39 14.31 13.38
N ILE A 136 10.02 14.62 12.13
CA ILE A 136 10.01 15.99 11.61
C ILE A 136 8.90 16.83 12.25
N SER A 137 7.70 16.26 12.41
CA SER A 137 6.54 16.96 13.00
C SER A 137 6.73 17.24 14.49
N ASN A 138 7.33 16.31 15.25
CA ASN A 138 7.66 16.54 16.66
C ASN A 138 8.74 17.63 16.84
N LYS A 139 9.71 17.76 15.91
CA LYS A 139 10.70 18.86 15.95
C LYS A 139 10.09 20.24 15.65
N ARG A 140 8.92 20.33 15.00
CA ARG A 140 8.22 21.61 14.73
C ARG A 140 7.41 22.17 15.91
N LYS A 141 7.20 21.40 16.98
CA LYS A 141 6.53 21.89 18.21
C LYS A 141 7.50 22.53 19.21
N LYS A 142 8.18 23.62 18.83
CA LYS A 142 8.80 24.53 19.80
C LYS A 142 8.70 26.00 19.36
N PRO A 143 7.91 26.78 20.11
CA PRO A 143 8.36 28.06 20.65
C PRO A 143 8.26 27.99 22.19
N ALA A 144 9.07 28.64 23.04
CA ALA A 144 9.98 29.76 22.86
C ALA A 144 11.12 29.65 23.91
N ALA A 145 12.18 30.41 23.68
CA ALA A 145 13.31 30.55 24.57
C ALA A 145 13.10 31.61 25.68
N LYS A 146 13.97 31.50 26.71
CA LYS A 146 14.45 32.49 27.70
C LYS A 146 13.69 32.72 29.02
N LYS A 147 14.35 32.37 30.13
CA LYS A 147 15.14 33.28 31.01
C LYS A 147 15.89 32.44 32.08
N THR A 148 17.21 32.28 31.98
CA THR A 148 18.22 32.96 32.83
C THR A 148 17.71 33.46 34.19
N THR A 149 18.20 32.82 35.27
CA THR A 149 18.81 33.51 36.42
C THR A 149 19.79 32.57 37.11
N ALA A 150 21.06 32.96 37.13
CA ALA A 150 22.06 32.41 38.02
C ALA A 150 21.79 32.88 39.46
N SER A 151 21.99 32.01 40.45
CA SER A 151 22.39 32.44 41.79
C SER A 151 23.46 31.48 42.32
N LYS A 152 24.63 32.07 42.51
CA LYS A 152 25.83 31.58 43.21
C LYS A 152 25.50 31.32 44.69
N ALA A 153 25.92 30.19 45.24
CA ALA A 153 26.62 30.11 46.52
C ALA A 153 27.14 28.69 46.77
N ALA A 154 28.46 28.55 46.85
CA ALA A 154 29.18 27.42 47.46
C ALA A 154 29.91 27.98 48.71
N PRO A 155 30.79 27.27 49.46
CA PRO A 155 31.12 25.82 49.51
C PRO A 155 31.39 25.28 50.95
N LYS A 156 31.86 24.01 51.04
CA LYS A 156 32.71 23.33 52.08
C LYS A 156 32.01 22.06 52.63
N LYS A 157 32.65 20.91 52.88
CA LYS A 157 34.05 20.47 52.89
C LYS A 157 34.09 18.92 52.95
N ALA A 158 35.20 18.35 52.48
CA ALA A 158 35.90 17.13 52.95
C ALA A 158 35.30 15.71 52.70
N ALA A 159 36.09 14.92 51.94
CA ALA A 159 36.10 13.45 51.80
C ALA A 159 36.64 12.76 53.09
N PRO A 160 36.93 11.43 53.19
CA PRO A 160 36.89 10.33 52.18
C PRO A 160 36.50 8.89 52.69
N LYS A 161 36.56 7.91 51.77
CA LYS A 161 36.94 6.47 51.90
C LYS A 161 35.97 5.43 52.52
N LYS A 162 35.56 4.44 51.70
CA LYS A 162 36.00 3.00 51.74
C LYS A 162 35.13 2.09 50.83
N GLU A 163 35.77 1.44 49.85
CA GLU A 163 35.43 0.09 49.37
C GLU A 163 36.03 -0.97 50.36
N PRO A 164 35.91 -2.31 50.20
CA PRO A 164 35.03 -3.18 49.37
C PRO A 164 34.43 -4.40 50.16
N LYS A 165 33.52 -5.18 49.52
CA LYS A 165 33.38 -6.69 49.56
C LYS A 165 32.02 -7.08 48.94
N VAL A 166 31.97 -7.73 47.77
CA VAL A 166 31.98 -9.20 47.54
C VAL A 166 30.90 -9.93 48.35
N ASP A 167 29.86 -10.44 47.66
CA ASP A 167 29.52 -11.86 47.75
C ASP A 167 28.67 -12.35 46.56
N GLU A 168 28.84 -13.62 46.26
CA GLU A 168 28.39 -14.43 45.14
C GLU A 168 26.89 -14.78 45.16
N GLY A 169 26.38 -15.14 43.97
CA GLY A 169 25.61 -16.39 43.81
C GLY A 169 24.08 -16.32 43.88
N SER A 170 23.44 -16.44 42.71
CA SER A 170 22.41 -17.48 42.55
C SER A 170 22.19 -17.83 41.08
N GLU A 171 22.64 -19.03 40.78
CA GLU A 171 22.45 -19.86 39.59
C GLU A 171 20.96 -20.06 39.26
N ALA A 172 20.60 -20.00 37.98
CA ALA A 172 19.33 -20.51 37.47
C ALA A 172 19.60 -21.24 36.15
N VAL A 173 19.73 -22.58 36.21
CA VAL A 173 19.69 -23.45 35.04
C VAL A 173 18.55 -24.43 35.23
N ALA A 174 17.50 -24.25 34.44
CA ALA A 174 16.46 -25.24 34.19
C ALA A 174 16.49 -25.57 32.70
N ALA A 175 16.91 -26.79 32.36
CA ALA A 175 16.73 -27.37 31.03
C ALA A 175 16.16 -28.79 31.22
N GLY A 176 14.84 -28.89 31.01
CA GLY A 176 14.11 -30.14 30.93
C GLY A 176 14.37 -30.85 29.61
N LYS A 177 14.37 -32.18 29.70
CA LYS A 177 14.28 -33.14 28.60
C LYS A 177 12.93 -33.08 27.91
#